data_AF-A0AAN8FKN1-F1
#
_entry.id   AF-A0AAN8FKN1-F1
#
_cell.length_a   1.000
_cell.length_b   1.000
_cell.length_c   1.000
_cell.angle_alpha   90.00
_cell.angle_beta   90.00
_cell.angle_gamma   90.00
#
_symmetry.space_group_name_H-M   'P 1'
#
loop_
_entity.id
_entity.type
_entity.pdbx_description
1 polymer ?
#
loop_
_entity_poly.entity_id
_entity_poly.type
_entity_poly.pdbx_seq_one_letter_code
_entity_poly.pdbx_strand_id
1 'polypeptide(L)'
;EFVPACKKELNLDGTLEELCKNKDAVKMVLDDMVAVGKKSGLFSFEQVKAITLCPDMFTVENDLLTPTLKSKRPKLKSHFASELSAMYSTLE
;
A
#
# COMPACT_ATOMS: atom_id res chain seq x y z
N GLU A 1 15.11 1.00 -0.26
CA GLU A 1 14.29 1.16 -1.48
C GLU A 1 13.50 -0.13 -1.71
N PHE A 2 12.28 -0.04 -2.24
CA PHE A 2 11.35 -1.18 -2.34
C PHE A 2 11.84 -2.27 -3.32
N VAL A 3 12.24 -1.90 -4.53
CA VAL A 3 12.69 -2.86 -5.56
C VAL A 3 13.89 -3.70 -5.10
N PRO A 4 14.95 -3.12 -4.52
CA PRO A 4 16.05 -3.91 -3.95
C PRO A 4 15.63 -4.83 -2.80
N ALA A 5 14.66 -4.41 -1.97
CA ALA A 5 14.16 -5.23 -0.88
C ALA A 5 13.38 -6.45 -1.40
N CYS A 6 12.52 -6.27 -2.41
CA CYS A 6 11.84 -7.39 -3.09
C CYS A 6 12.80 -8.40 -3.69
N LYS A 7 13.86 -7.92 -4.35
CA LYS A 7 14.89 -8.81 -4.91
C LYS A 7 15.62 -9.61 -3.83
N LYS A 8 16.01 -8.96 -2.73
CA LYS A 8 16.77 -9.59 -1.65
C LYS A 8 15.95 -10.61 -0.86
N GLU A 9 14.72 -10.26 -0.49
CA GLU A 9 13.91 -11.05 0.45
C GLU A 9 13.02 -12.07 -0.27
N LEU A 10 12.58 -11.78 -1.50
CA LEU A 10 11.63 -12.63 -2.25
C LEU A 10 12.21 -13.18 -3.56
N ASN A 11 13.45 -12.84 -3.92
CA ASN A 11 14.06 -13.19 -5.21
C ASN A 11 13.17 -12.78 -6.42
N LEU A 12 12.47 -11.65 -6.28
CA LEU A 12 11.63 -11.08 -7.31
C LEU A 12 12.38 -9.97 -8.05
N ASP A 13 12.46 -10.11 -9.37
CA ASP A 13 13.03 -9.11 -10.28
C ASP A 13 11.92 -8.60 -11.20
N GLY A 14 11.84 -7.28 -11.38
CA GLY A 14 10.82 -6.65 -12.22
C GLY A 14 10.77 -5.14 -12.07
N THR A 15 9.91 -4.52 -12.86
CA THR A 15 9.57 -3.10 -12.73
C THR A 15 8.75 -2.84 -11.47
N LEU A 16 8.70 -1.57 -11.04
CA LEU A 16 7.91 -1.18 -9.86
C LEU A 16 6.44 -1.59 -10.03
N GLU A 17 5.87 -1.41 -11.22
CA GLU A 17 4.48 -1.74 -11.53
C GLU A 17 4.18 -3.25 -11.39
N GLU A 18 5.10 -4.10 -11.85
CA GLU A 18 4.96 -5.55 -11.76
C GLU A 18 5.07 -6.02 -10.31
N LEU A 19 6.02 -5.46 -9.56
CA LEU A 19 6.22 -5.78 -8.15
C LEU A 19 5.02 -5.32 -7.30
N CYS A 20 4.42 -4.17 -7.59
CA CYS A 20 3.22 -3.71 -6.90
C CYS A 20 2.01 -4.64 -7.09
N LYS A 21 1.95 -5.37 -8.21
CA LYS A 21 0.88 -6.36 -8.50
C LYS A 21 1.19 -7.75 -7.94
N ASN A 22 2.41 -8.00 -7.48
CA ASN A 22 2.83 -9.30 -6.98
C ASN A 22 2.32 -9.53 -5.54
N LYS A 23 1.61 -10.64 -5.32
CA LYS A 23 1.01 -10.99 -4.03
C LYS A 23 2.04 -11.17 -2.92
N ASP A 24 3.22 -11.70 -3.22
CA ASP A 24 4.27 -11.93 -2.22
C ASP A 24 4.90 -10.60 -1.78
N ALA A 25 5.07 -9.66 -2.71
CA ALA A 25 5.54 -8.31 -2.40
C ALA A 25 4.51 -7.53 -1.55
N VAL A 26 3.23 -7.61 -1.92
CA VAL A 26 2.13 -7.03 -1.13
C VAL A 26 2.10 -7.62 0.28
N LYS A 27 2.24 -8.95 0.40
CA LYS A 27 2.27 -9.64 1.69
C LYS A 27 3.46 -9.22 2.55
N MET A 28 4.65 -9.12 1.97
CA MET A 28 5.85 -8.68 2.68
C MET A 28 5.65 -7.29 3.33
N VAL A 29 5.08 -6.33 2.59
CA VAL A 29 4.80 -5.00 3.12
C VAL A 29 3.73 -5.05 4.20
N LEU A 30 2.67 -5.84 4.01
CA LEU A 30 1.61 -6.00 5.00
C LEU A 30 2.14 -6.59 6.31
N ASP A 31 2.97 -7.63 6.23
CA ASP A 31 3.56 -8.29 7.39
C ASP A 31 4.47 -7.33 8.18
N ASP A 32 5.25 -6.48 7.49
CA ASP A 32 6.06 -5.43 8.13
C ASP A 32 5.18 -4.38 8.82
N MET A 33 4.13 -3.89 8.15
CA MET A 33 3.17 -2.95 8.74
C MET A 33 2.53 -3.50 10.02
N VAL A 34 2.09 -4.76 9.99
CA VAL A 34 1.51 -5.44 11.16
C VAL A 34 2.55 -5.64 12.26
N ALA A 35 3.80 -5.96 11.91
CA ALA A 35 4.87 -6.11 12.89
C ALA A 35 5.17 -4.77 13.60
N VAL A 36 5.25 -3.66 12.86
CA VAL A 36 5.42 -2.31 13.42
C VAL A 36 4.23 -1.94 14.30
N GLY A 37 3.01 -2.20 13.85
CA GLY A 37 1.81 -1.91 14.61
C GLY A 37 1.74 -2.68 15.94
N LYS A 38 2.08 -3.98 15.92
CA LYS A 38 2.16 -4.82 17.13
C LYS A 38 3.21 -4.30 18.11
N LYS A 39 4.41 -3.97 17.61
CA LYS A 39 5.48 -3.37 18.43
C LYS A 39 5.06 -2.04 19.07
N SER A 40 4.19 -1.29 18.39
CA SER A 40 3.67 -0.01 18.85
C SER A 40 2.44 -0.13 19.78
N GLY A 41 1.97 -1.34 20.04
CA GLY A 41 0.83 -1.59 20.93
C GLY A 41 -0.55 -1.37 20.31
N LEU A 42 -0.66 -1.27 18.97
CA LEU A 42 -1.94 -1.11 18.28
C LEU A 42 -2.78 -2.39 18.40
N PHE A 43 -4.07 -2.24 18.69
CA PHE A 43 -4.99 -3.36 18.78
C PHE A 43 -5.27 -3.98 17.41
N SER A 44 -5.72 -5.24 17.39
CA SER A 44 -6.02 -5.97 16.15
C SER A 44 -7.05 -5.28 15.24
N PHE A 45 -7.95 -4.47 15.80
CA PHE A 45 -8.95 -3.71 15.02
C PHE A 45 -8.40 -2.40 14.44
N GLU A 46 -7.24 -1.93 14.91
CA GLU A 46 -6.53 -0.76 14.37
C GLU A 46 -5.54 -1.18 13.26
N GLN A 47 -5.22 -2.48 13.16
CA GLN A 47 -4.37 -3.03 12.11
C GLN A 47 -5.11 -3.13 10.78
N VAL A 48 -4.42 -2.78 9.70
CA VAL A 48 -4.92 -3.02 8.33
C VAL A 48 -4.98 -4.52 8.04
N LYS A 49 -6.05 -4.96 7.35
CA LYS A 49 -6.24 -6.38 6.97
C LYS A 49 -5.76 -6.72 5.56
N ALA A 50 -5.76 -5.73 4.68
CA ALA A 50 -5.33 -5.84 3.30
C ALA A 50 -4.80 -4.48 2.82
N ILE A 51 -3.90 -4.52 1.85
CA ILE A 51 -3.34 -3.33 1.19
C ILE A 51 -3.24 -3.59 -0.32
N THR A 52 -3.24 -2.51 -1.09
CA THR A 52 -2.88 -2.49 -2.52
C THR A 52 -1.69 -1.57 -2.68
N LEU A 53 -0.65 -2.03 -3.36
CA LEU A 53 0.51 -1.20 -3.70
C LEU A 53 0.24 -0.45 -5.00
N CYS A 54 0.59 0.83 -5.03
CA CYS A 54 0.48 1.68 -6.21
C CYS A 54 1.90 2.14 -6.62
N PRO A 55 2.28 1.99 -7.90
CA PRO A 55 3.57 2.47 -8.39
C PRO A 55 3.63 4.00 -8.51
N ASP A 56 2.48 4.66 -8.63
CA ASP A 56 2.39 6.10 -8.80
C ASP A 56 2.48 6.84 -7.46
N MET A 57 3.35 7.84 -7.41
CA MET A 57 3.49 8.68 -6.22
C MET A 57 2.32 9.67 -6.10
N PHE A 58 1.92 9.98 -4.86
CA PHE A 58 0.99 11.08 -4.64
C PHE A 58 1.74 12.40 -4.77
N THR A 59 1.21 13.31 -5.57
CA THR A 59 1.84 14.60 -5.81
C THR A 59 0.82 15.74 -5.76
N VAL A 60 1.30 16.98 -5.79
CA VAL A 60 0.41 18.14 -5.88
C VAL A 60 -0.16 18.25 -7.30
N GLU A 61 0.65 17.89 -8.30
CA GLU A 61 0.34 17.93 -9.73
C GLU A 61 -0.76 16.95 -10.12
N ASN A 62 -0.80 15.76 -9.52
CA ASN A 62 -1.88 14.79 -9.73
C ASN A 62 -3.09 14.99 -8.80
N ASP A 63 -3.14 16.13 -8.09
CA ASP A 63 -4.24 16.54 -7.20
C ASP A 63 -4.52 15.56 -6.04
N LEU A 64 -3.57 14.67 -5.70
CA LEU A 64 -3.69 13.74 -4.58
C LEU A 64 -3.14 14.32 -3.27
N LEU A 65 -2.26 15.33 -3.35
CA LEU A 65 -1.75 16.08 -2.21
C LEU A 65 -2.23 17.54 -2.19
N THR A 66 -2.32 18.11 -0.99
CA THR A 66 -2.39 19.55 -0.77
C THR A 66 -1.04 20.20 -1.09
N PRO A 67 -0.98 21.52 -1.33
CA PRO A 67 0.29 22.23 -1.47
C PRO A 67 1.22 22.09 -0.25
N THR A 68 0.66 21.72 0.91
CA THR A 68 1.38 21.41 2.15
C THR A 68 1.74 19.93 2.30
N LEU A 69 1.71 19.16 1.22
CA LEU A 69 2.07 17.74 1.14
C LEU A 69 1.22 16.80 2.03
N LYS A 70 -0.02 17.21 2.35
CA LYS A 70 -0.98 16.36 3.05
C LYS A 70 -1.89 15.65 2.06
N SER A 71 -2.23 14.40 2.34
CA SER A 71 -3.16 13.61 1.53
C SER A 71 -4.55 14.25 1.44
N LYS A 72 -5.04 14.46 0.21
CA LYS A 72 -6.42 14.90 -0.05
C LYS A 72 -7.38 13.71 0.01
N ARG A 73 -7.86 13.38 1.22
CA ARG A 73 -8.68 12.18 1.48
C ARG A 73 -9.86 11.99 0.51
N PRO A 74 -10.69 13.00 0.18
CA PRO A 74 -11.79 12.81 -0.77
C PRO A 74 -11.32 12.41 -2.17
N LYS A 75 -10.22 13.01 -2.64
CA LYS A 75 -9.63 12.73 -3.96
C LYS A 75 -9.05 11.32 -4.02
N LEU A 76 -8.29 10.92 -3.00
CA LEU A 76 -7.76 9.56 -2.87
C LEU A 76 -8.87 8.51 -2.83
N LYS A 77 -9.94 8.77 -2.05
CA LYS A 77 -11.09 7.85 -1.98
C LYS A 77 -11.74 7.66 -3.34
N SER A 78 -11.94 8.72 -4.11
CA SER A 78 -12.53 8.63 -5.46
C SER A 78 -11.59 7.96 -6.45
N HIS A 79 -10.29 8.25 -6.38
CA HIS A 79 -9.28 7.69 -7.28
C HIS A 79 -9.13 6.17 -7.11
N PHE A 80 -9.05 5.69 -5.87
CA PHE A 80 -8.87 4.27 -5.54
C PHE A 80 -10.18 3.54 -5.22
N ALA A 81 -11.32 4.08 -5.63
CA ALA A 81 -12.64 3.54 -5.24
C ALA A 81 -12.82 2.08 -5.70
N SER A 82 -12.36 1.77 -6.90
CA SER A 82 -12.48 0.43 -7.51
C SER A 82 -11.62 -0.60 -6.77
N GLU A 83 -10.36 -0.26 -6.47
CA GLU A 83 -9.43 -1.12 -5.75
C GLU A 83 -9.88 -1.34 -4.31
N LEU A 84 -10.36 -0.28 -3.64
CA LEU A 84 -10.92 -0.38 -2.30
C LEU A 84 -12.13 -1.32 -2.27
N SER A 85 -13.04 -1.18 -3.24
CA SER A 85 -14.20 -2.06 -3.35
C SER A 85 -13.79 -3.52 -3.55
N ALA A 86 -12.83 -3.77 -4.46
CA ALA A 86 -12.33 -5.11 -4.71
C ALA A 86 -11.68 -5.74 -3.47
N MET A 87 -10.87 -4.97 -2.73
CA MET A 87 -10.28 -5.45 -1.47
C MET A 87 -11.34 -5.84 -0.45
N TYR A 88 -12.35 -4.99 -0.24
CA TYR A 88 -13.41 -5.30 0.74
C TYR A 88 -14.21 -6.55 0.35
N SER A 89 -14.52 -6.76 -0.93
CA SER A 89 -15.21 -7.97 -1.39
C SER A 89 -14.41 -9.26 -1.19
N THR A 90 -13.06 -9.18 -1.08
CA THR A 90 -12.22 -10.36 -0.80
C THR A 90 -12.02 -10.65 0.68
N LEU A 91 -12.49 -9.76 1.56
CA LEU A 91 -12.35 -9.87 3.02
C LEU A 91 -13.62 -10.43 3.70
N GLU A 92 -14.66 -10.76 2.93
CA GLU A 92 -15.88 -11.42 3.40
C GLU A 92 -15.64 -12.88 3.79
#